data_AF-A0AAN7C0K9-F1
#
_entry.id   AF-A0AAN7C0K9-F1
#
_cell.length_a   1.000
_cell.length_b   1.000
_cell.length_c   1.000
_cell.angle_alpha   90.00
_cell.angle_beta   90.00
_cell.angle_gamma   90.00
#
_symmetry.space_group_name_H-M   'P 1'
#
loop_
_entity.id
_entity.type
_entity.pdbx_description
1 polymer ?
#
loop_
_entity_poly.entity_id
_entity_poly.type
_entity_poly.pdbx_seq_one_letter_code
_entity_poly.pdbx_strand_id
1 'polypeptide(L)'
;MDQVLHPQEVETFRVRMVIDMMVTHPAYLRRAHARTMTNWFVELAKQDCIGLGVAGAPMGKVFFGHLGFEEAKTVEIQGYEAHPNPIYAWLGLLNVTSRGEGSLGDL
;
A
#
# COMPACT_ATOMS: atom_id res chain seq x y z
N MET A 1 -14.90 -8.79 -2.97
CA MET A 1 -13.99 -7.77 -2.40
C MET A 1 -14.26 -6.41 -3.05
N ASP A 2 -14.54 -6.39 -4.36
CA ASP A 2 -14.84 -5.18 -5.15
C ASP A 2 -16.00 -4.30 -4.66
N GLN A 3 -16.90 -4.85 -3.83
CA GLN A 3 -18.02 -4.10 -3.25
C GLN A 3 -17.60 -3.21 -2.06
N VAL A 4 -16.38 -3.36 -1.53
CA VAL A 4 -15.87 -2.63 -0.36
C VAL A 4 -14.90 -1.51 -0.76
N LEU A 5 -14.17 -1.69 -1.87
CA LEU A 5 -13.18 -0.73 -2.36
C LEU A 5 -13.83 0.36 -3.20
N HIS A 6 -13.30 1.58 -3.11
CA HIS A 6 -13.73 2.67 -3.98
C HIS A 6 -13.40 2.31 -5.45
N PRO A 7 -14.25 2.63 -6.45
CA PRO A 7 -13.99 2.24 -7.84
C PRO A 7 -12.62 2.65 -8.38
N GLN A 8 -12.11 3.79 -7.91
CA GLN A 8 -10.78 4.28 -8.28
C GLN A 8 -9.65 3.46 -7.62
N GLU A 9 -9.87 2.85 -6.47
CA GLU A 9 -8.92 1.91 -5.86
C GLU A 9 -8.87 0.62 -6.68
N VAL A 10 -10.04 0.07 -7.05
CA VAL A 10 -10.13 -1.14 -7.90
C VAL A 10 -9.39 -0.95 -9.22
N GLU A 11 -9.58 0.22 -9.85
CA GLU A 11 -8.87 0.56 -11.09
C GLU A 11 -7.36 0.70 -10.86
N THR A 12 -6.95 1.44 -9.84
CA THR A 12 -5.53 1.77 -9.58
C THR A 12 -4.73 0.56 -9.12
N PHE A 13 -5.34 -0.32 -8.34
CA PHE A 13 -4.71 -1.51 -7.77
C PHE A 13 -4.96 -2.77 -8.61
N ARG A 14 -5.46 -2.63 -9.84
CA ARG A 14 -5.62 -3.74 -10.76
C ARG A 14 -4.30 -4.52 -10.86
N VAL A 15 -4.41 -5.85 -10.79
CA VAL A 15 -3.30 -6.82 -10.81
C VAL A 15 -2.22 -6.58 -9.74
N ARG A 16 -2.60 -6.06 -8.58
CA ARG A 16 -1.71 -5.86 -7.43
C ARG A 16 -2.22 -6.57 -6.19
N MET A 17 -1.30 -6.93 -5.31
CA MET A 17 -1.62 -7.25 -3.92
C MET A 17 -1.99 -5.96 -3.18
N VAL A 18 -3.02 -5.98 -2.36
CA VAL A 18 -3.49 -4.77 -1.65
C VAL A 18 -3.31 -4.92 -0.15
N ILE A 19 -2.65 -3.95 0.47
CA ILE A 19 -2.68 -3.79 1.92
C ILE A 19 -3.96 -3.02 2.25
N ASP A 20 -5.06 -3.77 2.43
CA ASP A 20 -6.40 -3.21 2.61
C ASP A 20 -6.52 -2.43 3.93
N MET A 21 -6.03 -3.02 5.04
CA MET A 21 -6.07 -2.40 6.35
C MET A 21 -4.77 -2.63 7.12
N MET A 22 -4.13 -1.53 7.51
CA MET A 22 -2.93 -1.52 8.35
C MET A 22 -3.18 -0.66 9.58
N VAL A 23 -3.26 -1.28 10.75
CA VAL A 23 -3.52 -0.59 12.02
C VAL A 23 -2.46 -0.98 13.03
N THR A 24 -1.98 0.00 13.79
CA THR A 24 -1.10 -0.23 14.94
C THR A 24 -1.67 0.52 16.13
N HIS A 25 -1.84 -0.18 17.24
CA HIS A 25 -2.35 0.45 18.47
C HIS A 25 -1.38 1.54 18.96
N PRO A 26 -1.86 2.72 19.41
CA PRO A 26 -1.00 3.86 19.76
C PRO A 26 0.10 3.55 20.78
N ALA A 27 -0.16 2.65 21.73
CA ALA A 27 0.84 2.23 22.73
C ALA A 27 2.10 1.55 22.14
N TYR A 28 2.03 1.11 20.88
CA TYR A 28 3.16 0.47 20.18
C TYR A 28 3.71 1.31 19.02
N LEU A 29 3.36 2.59 18.95
CA LEU A 29 4.01 3.51 18.02
C LEU A 29 5.52 3.54 18.25
N ARG A 30 6.28 3.80 17.18
CA ARG A 30 7.76 3.86 17.19
C ARG A 30 8.47 2.56 17.58
N ARG A 31 7.75 1.43 17.65
CA ARG A 31 8.33 0.08 17.82
C ARG A 31 8.48 -0.71 16.53
N ALA A 32 8.34 -0.02 15.40
CA ALA A 32 8.49 -0.56 14.04
C ALA A 32 7.51 -1.69 13.64
N HIS A 33 6.45 -2.01 14.42
CA HIS A 33 5.51 -3.08 14.05
C HIS A 33 4.88 -2.90 12.66
N ALA A 34 4.40 -1.70 12.34
CA ALA A 34 3.88 -1.39 11.02
C ALA A 34 4.92 -1.66 9.93
N ARG A 35 6.18 -1.21 10.13
CA ARG A 35 7.28 -1.45 9.18
C ARG A 35 7.58 -2.94 9.04
N THR A 36 7.62 -3.70 10.13
CA THR A 36 7.86 -5.15 10.09
C THR A 36 6.77 -5.86 9.28
N MET A 37 5.50 -5.53 9.51
CA MET A 37 4.39 -6.11 8.74
C MET A 37 4.42 -5.69 7.26
N THR A 38 4.65 -4.41 6.97
CA THR A 38 4.76 -3.96 5.57
C THR A 38 5.93 -4.64 4.86
N ASN A 39 7.09 -4.79 5.49
CA ASN A 39 8.21 -5.52 4.91
C ASN A 39 7.86 -6.98 4.60
N TRP A 40 7.09 -7.64 5.47
CA TRP A 40 6.60 -8.98 5.19
C TRP A 40 5.72 -9.04 3.93
N PHE A 41 4.78 -8.09 3.77
CA PHE A 41 4.00 -7.96 2.53
C PHE A 41 4.87 -7.69 1.31
N VAL A 42 5.91 -6.86 1.44
CA VAL A 42 6.87 -6.60 0.34
C VAL A 42 7.61 -7.86 -0.07
N GLU A 43 8.06 -8.67 0.89
CA GLU A 43 8.73 -9.94 0.57
C GLU A 43 7.76 -10.96 -0.05
N LEU A 44 6.51 -11.02 0.41
CA LEU A 44 5.49 -11.87 -0.20
C LEU A 44 5.19 -11.43 -1.65
N ALA A 45 5.01 -10.13 -1.87
CA ALA A 45 4.80 -9.55 -3.19
C ALA A 45 5.96 -9.85 -4.17
N LYS A 46 7.21 -9.82 -3.67
CA LYS A 46 8.39 -10.22 -4.46
C LYS A 46 8.36 -11.69 -4.86
N GLN A 47 7.94 -12.58 -3.97
CA GLN A 47 7.81 -14.02 -4.27
C GLN A 47 6.76 -14.26 -5.35
N ASP A 48 5.64 -13.55 -5.26
CA ASP A 48 4.52 -13.67 -6.21
C ASP A 48 4.73 -12.85 -7.51
N CYS A 49 5.84 -12.12 -7.62
CA CYS A 49 6.14 -11.23 -8.75
C CYS A 49 5.01 -10.24 -9.05
N ILE A 50 4.31 -9.77 -8.01
CA ILE A 50 3.16 -8.88 -8.11
C ILE A 50 3.39 -7.60 -7.32
N GLY A 51 3.09 -6.44 -7.90
CA GLY A 51 3.21 -5.16 -7.22
C GLY A 51 2.23 -5.02 -6.05
N LEU A 52 2.48 -4.04 -5.18
CA LEU A 52 1.60 -3.68 -4.06
C LEU A 52 0.84 -2.39 -4.33
N GLY A 53 -0.36 -2.29 -3.76
CA GLY A 53 -1.19 -1.09 -3.69
C GLY A 53 -1.65 -0.81 -2.25
N VAL A 54 -1.81 0.46 -1.91
CA VAL A 54 -2.34 0.88 -0.61
C VAL A 54 -3.11 2.18 -0.72
N ALA A 55 -4.23 2.29 0.01
CA ALA A 55 -4.91 3.54 0.26
C ALA A 55 -4.53 4.06 1.67
N GLY A 56 -4.10 5.31 1.76
CA GLY A 56 -3.58 5.89 3.00
C GLY A 56 -4.17 7.24 3.33
N ALA A 57 -4.52 7.43 4.60
CA ALA A 57 -4.69 8.74 5.21
C ALA A 57 -3.34 9.50 5.27
N PRO A 58 -3.28 10.81 5.63
CA PRO A 58 -2.04 11.59 5.61
C PRO A 58 -0.85 10.95 6.34
N MET A 59 -1.06 10.32 7.51
CA MET A 59 0.02 9.59 8.19
C MET A 59 0.46 8.35 7.41
N GLY A 60 -0.47 7.65 6.78
CA GLY A 60 -0.19 6.49 5.92
C GLY A 60 0.67 6.88 4.73
N LYS A 61 0.37 8.01 4.06
CA LYS A 61 1.20 8.56 2.97
C LYS A 61 2.65 8.74 3.40
N VAL A 62 2.88 9.38 4.54
CA VAL A 62 4.24 9.59 5.07
C VAL A 62 4.91 8.26 5.39
N PHE A 63 4.20 7.34 6.03
CA PHE A 63 4.75 6.03 6.40
C PHE A 63 5.13 5.19 5.17
N PHE A 64 4.21 5.01 4.23
CA PHE A 64 4.43 4.19 3.03
C PHE A 64 5.43 4.84 2.06
N GLY A 65 5.46 6.17 1.97
CA GLY A 65 6.47 6.89 1.20
C GLY A 65 7.91 6.59 1.68
N HIS A 66 8.14 6.49 3.00
CA HIS A 66 9.44 6.06 3.54
C HIS A 66 9.81 4.61 3.24
N LEU A 67 8.87 3.81 2.71
CA LEU A 67 9.07 2.42 2.31
C LEU A 67 9.13 2.27 0.78
N GLY A 68 9.18 3.37 0.04
CA GLY A 68 9.33 3.37 -1.41
C GLY A 68 8.03 3.28 -2.20
N PHE A 69 6.86 3.41 -1.54
CA PHE A 69 5.60 3.56 -2.29
C PHE A 69 5.54 4.94 -2.92
N GLU A 70 5.18 4.96 -4.20
CA GLU A 70 5.03 6.18 -4.99
C GLU A 70 3.56 6.56 -5.13
N GLU A 71 3.27 7.85 -5.22
CA GLU A 71 1.90 8.34 -5.43
C GLU A 71 1.41 8.00 -6.83
N ALA A 72 0.28 7.29 -6.91
CA ALA A 72 -0.43 7.10 -8.18
C ALA A 72 -1.53 8.14 -8.38
N LYS A 73 -2.33 8.38 -7.33
CA LYS A 73 -3.39 9.40 -7.33
C LYS A 73 -3.83 9.73 -5.91
N THR A 74 -4.52 10.86 -5.77
CA THR A 74 -5.32 11.17 -4.58
C THR A 74 -6.80 11.13 -4.98
N VAL A 75 -7.62 10.47 -4.16
CA VAL A 75 -9.04 10.21 -4.40
C VAL A 75 -9.86 10.95 -3.36
N GLU A 76 -10.90 11.65 -3.80
CA GLU A 76 -11.91 12.21 -2.90
C GLU A 76 -12.96 11.16 -2.57
N ILE A 77 -13.13 10.88 -1.28
CA ILE A 77 -14.19 10.03 -0.74
C ILE A 77 -15.25 10.96 -0.16
N GLN A 78 -16.47 10.89 -0.70
CA GLN A 78 -17.56 11.72 -0.21
C GLN A 78 -17.88 11.43 1.26
N GLY A 79 -18.20 12.49 1.99
CA GLY A 79 -18.66 12.38 3.37
C GLY A 79 -20.01 11.66 3.48
N TYR A 80 -20.33 11.22 4.69
CA TYR A 80 -21.59 10.57 5.04
C TYR A 80 -22.16 11.18 6.32
N GLU A 81 -23.33 10.74 6.79
CA GLU A 81 -24.08 11.38 7.88
C GLU A 81 -23.23 11.61 9.15
N ALA A 82 -22.40 10.64 9.56
CA ALA A 82 -21.53 10.80 10.74
C ALA A 82 -20.23 11.56 10.46
N HIS A 83 -19.87 11.75 9.19
CA HIS A 83 -18.65 12.45 8.77
C HIS A 83 -18.91 13.22 7.47
N PRO A 84 -19.56 14.40 7.52
CA PRO A 84 -20.12 15.06 6.34
C PRO A 84 -19.06 15.69 5.42
N ASN A 85 -17.85 15.90 5.92
CA ASN A 85 -16.76 16.45 5.12
C ASN A 85 -16.09 15.34 4.30
N PRO A 86 -15.71 15.61 3.04
CA PRO A 86 -14.99 14.65 2.22
C PRO A 86 -13.62 14.33 2.83
N ILE A 87 -13.15 13.11 2.55
CA ILE A 87 -11.84 12.62 2.98
C ILE A 87 -11.01 12.36 1.72
N TYR A 88 -9.75 12.79 1.74
CA TYR A 88 -8.83 12.55 0.64
C TYR A 88 -7.95 11.34 0.95
N ALA A 89 -8.10 10.27 0.17
CA ALA A 89 -7.29 9.07 0.25
C ALA A 89 -6.12 9.15 -0.75
N TRP A 90 -4.90 9.00 -0.26
CA TRP A 90 -3.72 8.88 -1.10
C TRP A 90 -3.56 7.42 -1.53
N LEU A 91 -3.48 7.17 -2.83
CA LEU A 91 -3.24 5.83 -3.37
C LEU A 91 -1.75 5.68 -3.73
N GLY A 92 -1.09 4.76 -3.03
CA GLY A 92 0.32 4.44 -3.18
C GLY A 92 0.53 3.13 -3.92
N LEU A 93 1.54 3.08 -4.78
CA LEU A 93 1.96 1.86 -5.49
C LEU A 93 3.42 1.56 -5.18
N LEU A 94 3.73 0.27 -5.02
CA LEU A 94 5.11 -0.21 -4.98
C LEU A 94 5.28 -1.28 -6.06
N ASN A 95 6.23 -1.05 -6.96
CA ASN A 95 6.67 -2.08 -7.89
C ASN A 95 7.72 -2.94 -7.20
N VAL A 96 7.61 -4.25 -7.36
CA VAL A 96 8.62 -5.19 -6.88
C VAL A 96 9.24 -5.88 -8.07
N THR A 97 10.56 -5.89 -8.12
CA THR A 97 11.32 -6.74 -9.03
C THR A 97 11.61 -8.05 -8.31
N SER A 98 11.45 -9.18 -9.00
CA SER A 98 11.87 -10.47 -8.47
C SER A 98 13.39 -10.44 -8.24
N ARG A 99 13.87 -11.12 -7.20
CA ARG A 99 15.30 -11.34 -7.02
C ARG A 99 15.81 -12.29 -8.11
N GLY A 100 16.30 -11.72 -9.20
CA GLY A 100 17.37 -12.27 -10.04
C GLY A 100 17.02 -13.45 -10.96
N GLU A 101 16.95 -13.16 -12.26
CA GLU A 101 17.93 -13.75 -13.16
C GLU A 101 19.30 -13.16 -12.76
N GLY A 102 20.03 -13.86 -11.89
CA GLY A 102 21.46 -13.63 -11.75
C GLY A 102 22.13 -14.14 -13.03
N SER A 103 22.98 -13.31 -13.64
CA SER A 103 23.87 -13.73 -14.71
C SER A 103 24.74 -14.90 -14.24
N LEU A 104 24.33 -16.13 -14.57
CA LEU A 104 25.22 -17.28 -14.68
C LEU A 104 25.98 -17.13 -15.99
N GLY A 105 26.99 -16.27 -15.97
CA GLY A 105 27.86 -16.00 -17.09
C GLY A 105 29.06 -15.24 -16.56
N ASP A 106 29.94 -15.97 -15.87
CA ASP A 106 31.37 -15.71 -15.70
C ASP A 106 31.92 -16.70 -14.65
N LEU A 107 31.99 -17.98 -15.03
CA LEU A 107 32.93 -18.98 -14.49
C LEU A 107 33.38 -19.89 -15.64
#